data_AF-A0A4P6WL47-F1
#
_entry.id   AF-A0A4P6WL47-F1
#
_cell.length_a   1.000
_cell.length_b   1.000
_cell.length_c   1.000
_cell.angle_alpha   90.00
_cell.angle_beta   90.00
_cell.angle_gamma   90.00
#
_symmetry.space_group_name_H-M   'P 1'
#
loop_
_entity.id
_entity.type
_entity.pdbx_description
1 polymer ?
#
loop_
_entity_poly.entity_id
_entity_poly.type
_entity_poly.pdbx_seq_one_letter_code
_entity_poly.pdbx_strand_id
1 'polypeptide(L)'
;MAVVPRQNAPSKKKIWQYWIDNGIQRGLDDTRYDNACDLNVCVCCGRESSKLERAHIIPHSLGGSNDVSNYILLCNKCHRESPDIANESALIEWMNEQPSEMESMLRLIQQEMDKYNKETQMTINEILIKEIFSELFKKAGAHGGRISDATKVYIVREALKKIFSQATL
;
A
#
# COMPACT_ATOMS: atom_id res chain seq x y z
N MET A 1 -15.90 28.95 -15.54
CA MET A 1 -16.55 27.67 -15.19
C MET A 1 -17.46 27.91 -14.00
N ALA A 2 -18.70 27.44 -14.03
CA ALA A 2 -19.63 27.61 -12.91
C ALA A 2 -19.15 26.77 -11.72
N VAL A 3 -19.05 27.38 -10.54
CA VAL A 3 -18.67 26.66 -9.31
C VAL A 3 -19.85 25.78 -8.90
N VAL A 4 -19.64 24.47 -8.88
CA VAL A 4 -20.66 23.51 -8.40
C VAL A 4 -20.92 23.80 -6.92
N PRO A 5 -22.19 23.98 -6.48
CA PRO A 5 -22.51 24.18 -5.08
C PRO A 5 -22.03 23.00 -4.24
N ARG A 6 -21.31 23.29 -3.14
CA ARG A 6 -20.73 22.25 -2.29
C ARG A 6 -21.81 21.51 -1.51
N GLN A 7 -22.24 20.37 -2.03
CA GLN A 7 -23.09 19.43 -1.30
C GLN A 7 -22.33 18.78 -0.13
N ASN A 8 -23.04 18.18 0.83
CA ASN A 8 -22.39 17.39 1.87
C ASN A 8 -21.69 16.16 1.26
N ALA A 9 -20.48 15.88 1.72
CA ALA A 9 -19.77 14.68 1.30
C ALA A 9 -20.51 13.40 1.77
N PRO A 10 -20.50 12.31 0.98
CA PRO A 10 -21.05 11.02 1.38
C PRO A 10 -20.38 10.47 2.65
N SER A 11 -21.09 9.61 3.37
CA SER A 11 -20.51 8.93 4.53
C SER A 11 -19.45 7.93 4.08
N LYS A 12 -18.45 7.64 4.95
CA LYS A 12 -17.44 6.62 4.67
C LYS A 12 -18.06 5.27 4.30
N LYS A 13 -19.13 4.88 4.99
CA LYS A 13 -19.87 3.63 4.72
C LYS A 13 -20.45 3.60 3.31
N LYS A 14 -21.00 4.71 2.82
CA LYS A 14 -21.52 4.78 1.44
C LYS A 14 -20.39 4.67 0.40
N ILE A 15 -19.28 5.36 0.64
CA ILE A 15 -18.10 5.32 -0.22
C ILE A 15 -17.56 3.89 -0.28
N TRP A 16 -17.34 3.28 0.89
CA TRP A 16 -16.91 1.89 1.01
C TRP A 16 -17.81 0.92 0.24
N GLN A 17 -19.13 0.97 0.47
CA GLN A 17 -20.07 0.09 -0.23
C GLN A 17 -20.00 0.27 -1.75
N TYR A 18 -19.90 1.51 -2.23
CA TYR A 18 -19.78 1.78 -3.66
C TYR A 18 -18.53 1.11 -4.27
N TRP A 19 -17.37 1.18 -3.60
CA TRP A 19 -16.14 0.56 -4.10
C TRP A 19 -16.13 -0.96 -3.99
N ILE A 20 -16.83 -1.52 -3.01
CA ILE A 20 -17.08 -2.96 -2.96
C ILE A 20 -17.92 -3.42 -4.15
N ASP A 21 -18.94 -2.65 -4.52
CA ASP A 21 -19.84 -3.09 -5.59
C ASP A 21 -19.25 -2.81 -6.99
N ASN A 22 -18.35 -1.83 -7.13
CA ASN A 22 -17.93 -1.31 -8.44
C ASN A 22 -16.41 -1.27 -8.68
N GLY A 23 -15.57 -1.54 -7.67
CA GLY A 23 -14.13 -1.22 -7.73
C GLY A 23 -13.37 -1.85 -8.89
N ILE A 24 -13.61 -3.12 -9.17
CA ILE A 24 -13.00 -3.83 -10.30
C ILE A 24 -13.45 -3.20 -11.63
N GLN A 25 -14.75 -2.90 -11.78
CA GLN A 25 -15.29 -2.27 -12.99
C GLN A 25 -14.77 -0.84 -13.19
N ARG A 26 -14.34 -0.20 -12.10
CA ARG A 26 -13.71 1.12 -12.08
C ARG A 26 -12.20 1.06 -12.37
N GLY A 27 -11.63 -0.12 -12.57
CA GLY A 27 -10.21 -0.31 -12.90
C GLY A 27 -9.28 -0.41 -11.69
N LEU A 28 -9.81 -0.64 -10.46
CA LEU A 28 -8.94 -1.04 -9.34
C LEU A 28 -8.40 -2.45 -9.57
N ASP A 29 -7.10 -2.61 -9.34
CA ASP A 29 -6.46 -3.92 -9.23
C ASP A 29 -7.09 -4.78 -8.12
N ASP A 30 -7.05 -6.10 -8.27
CA ASP A 30 -7.67 -7.06 -7.35
C ASP A 30 -7.11 -6.93 -5.92
N THR A 31 -5.80 -6.69 -5.80
CA THR A 31 -5.13 -6.47 -4.52
C THR A 31 -5.61 -5.20 -3.81
N ARG A 32 -6.13 -4.23 -4.55
CA ARG A 32 -6.71 -2.98 -4.04
C ARG A 32 -8.17 -3.15 -3.71
N TYR A 33 -8.88 -3.96 -4.50
CA TYR A 33 -10.25 -4.37 -4.21
C TYR A 33 -10.34 -5.10 -2.86
N ASP A 34 -9.43 -6.05 -2.59
CA ASP A 34 -9.37 -6.74 -1.30
C ASP A 34 -9.16 -5.78 -0.12
N ASN A 35 -8.34 -4.74 -0.31
CA ASN A 35 -8.18 -3.69 0.70
C ASN A 35 -9.45 -2.87 0.93
N ALA A 36 -10.29 -2.71 -0.10
CA ALA A 36 -11.57 -2.02 0.03
C ALA A 36 -12.60 -2.83 0.83
N CYS A 37 -12.36 -4.12 1.14
CA CYS A 37 -13.30 -4.99 1.87
C CYS A 37 -13.52 -4.61 3.34
N ASP A 38 -12.70 -3.72 3.91
CA ASP A 38 -12.89 -3.20 5.28
C ASP A 38 -12.98 -1.66 5.27
N LEU A 39 -13.98 -1.15 6.00
CA LEU A 39 -14.26 0.28 6.16
C LEU A 39 -13.10 1.06 6.79
N ASN A 40 -12.17 0.39 7.47
CA ASN A 40 -11.00 0.99 8.12
C ASN A 40 -9.69 0.72 7.39
N VAL A 41 -9.70 0.13 6.20
CA VAL A 41 -8.49 -0.12 5.42
C VAL A 41 -8.35 0.89 4.27
N CYS A 42 -7.16 1.45 4.12
CA CYS A 42 -6.85 2.34 3.00
C CYS A 42 -6.89 1.55 1.69
N VAL A 43 -7.69 2.00 0.71
CA VAL A 43 -7.81 1.30 -0.59
C VAL A 43 -6.48 1.22 -1.33
N CYS A 44 -5.67 2.29 -1.26
CA CYS A 44 -4.39 2.36 -1.95
C CYS A 44 -3.32 1.43 -1.37
N CYS A 45 -3.09 1.46 -0.05
CA CYS A 45 -1.94 0.79 0.56
C CYS A 45 -2.28 -0.37 1.50
N GLY A 46 -3.56 -0.67 1.71
CA GLY A 46 -4.01 -1.76 2.57
C GLY A 46 -3.74 -1.57 4.06
N ARG A 47 -3.31 -0.38 4.49
CA ARG A 47 -3.06 -0.09 5.91
C ARG A 47 -4.37 0.22 6.63
N GLU A 48 -4.60 -0.47 7.74
CA GLU A 48 -5.66 -0.13 8.68
C GLU A 48 -5.44 1.28 9.25
N SER A 49 -6.52 2.05 9.35
CA SER A 49 -6.54 3.38 9.92
C SER A 49 -7.96 3.74 10.36
N SER A 50 -8.13 4.07 11.64
CA SER A 50 -9.38 4.66 12.14
C SER A 50 -9.65 6.07 11.58
N LYS A 51 -8.66 6.67 10.92
CA LYS A 51 -8.68 8.05 10.39
C LYS A 51 -8.56 8.09 8.87
N LEU A 52 -9.25 7.20 8.15
CA LEU A 52 -9.37 7.36 6.69
C LEU A 52 -10.02 8.70 6.33
N GLU A 53 -9.57 9.27 5.24
CA GLU A 53 -10.03 10.52 4.66
C GLU A 53 -10.88 10.24 3.43
N ARG A 54 -11.82 11.14 3.13
CA ARG A 54 -12.67 11.09 1.94
C ARG A 54 -11.97 11.88 0.84
N ALA A 55 -11.16 11.20 0.05
CA ALA A 55 -10.41 11.81 -1.04
C ALA A 55 -11.31 11.93 -2.28
N HIS A 56 -11.30 13.09 -2.91
CA HIS A 56 -11.94 13.27 -4.21
C HIS A 56 -11.10 12.60 -5.30
N ILE A 57 -11.74 11.93 -6.28
CA ILE A 57 -11.05 11.46 -7.49
C ILE A 57 -10.79 12.65 -8.41
N ILE A 58 -11.84 13.40 -8.74
CA ILE A 58 -11.74 14.72 -9.35
C ILE A 58 -11.93 15.75 -8.25
N PRO A 59 -10.96 16.64 -8.00
CA PRO A 59 -11.04 17.63 -6.94
C PRO A 59 -12.21 18.59 -7.13
N HIS A 60 -12.89 18.95 -6.05
CA HIS A 60 -14.01 19.91 -6.11
C HIS A 60 -13.59 21.28 -6.67
N SER A 61 -12.37 21.73 -6.35
CA SER A 61 -11.77 22.95 -6.90
C SER A 61 -11.64 22.93 -8.42
N LEU A 62 -11.57 21.74 -9.02
CA LEU A 62 -11.47 21.51 -10.45
C LEU A 62 -12.81 21.03 -11.06
N GLY A 63 -13.92 21.18 -10.34
CA GLY A 63 -15.27 20.86 -10.82
C GLY A 63 -15.76 19.44 -10.50
N GLY A 64 -15.04 18.68 -9.67
CA GLY A 64 -15.49 17.36 -9.24
C GLY A 64 -16.76 17.39 -8.40
N SER A 65 -17.63 16.40 -8.59
CA SER A 65 -18.89 16.30 -7.87
C SER A 65 -18.70 15.78 -6.44
N ASN A 66 -19.75 15.87 -5.62
CA ASN A 66 -19.80 15.21 -4.32
C ASN A 66 -20.56 13.88 -4.36
N ASP A 67 -20.69 13.27 -5.54
CA ASP A 67 -21.29 11.95 -5.69
C ASP A 67 -20.38 10.87 -5.11
N VAL A 68 -20.97 9.78 -4.64
CA VAL A 68 -20.23 8.66 -4.02
C VAL A 68 -19.16 8.07 -4.95
N SER A 69 -19.39 8.10 -6.27
CA SER A 69 -18.45 7.61 -7.28
C SER A 69 -17.20 8.45 -7.44
N ASN A 70 -17.23 9.72 -6.98
CA ASN A 70 -16.10 10.65 -7.03
C ASN A 70 -15.31 10.69 -5.72
N TYR A 71 -15.54 9.77 -4.79
CA TYR A 71 -14.81 9.68 -3.54
C TYR A 71 -14.16 8.32 -3.38
N ILE A 72 -13.02 8.28 -2.71
CA ILE A 72 -12.33 7.05 -2.27
C ILE A 72 -11.78 7.21 -0.85
N LEU A 73 -11.61 6.10 -0.13
CA LEU A 73 -11.10 6.10 1.24
C LEU A 73 -9.59 5.86 1.28
N LEU A 74 -8.84 6.87 1.71
CA LEU A 74 -7.38 6.84 1.78
C LEU A 74 -6.89 7.18 3.19
N CYS A 75 -5.74 6.63 3.60
CA CYS A 75 -5.04 7.17 4.76
C CYS A 75 -4.44 8.55 4.43
N ASN A 76 -4.15 9.35 5.46
CA ASN A 76 -3.60 10.69 5.27
C ASN A 76 -2.35 10.74 4.37
N LYS A 77 -1.48 9.73 4.46
CA LYS A 77 -0.29 9.63 3.60
C LYS A 77 -0.69 9.49 2.12
N CYS A 78 -1.50 8.48 1.80
CA CYS A 78 -1.90 8.21 0.42
C CYS A 78 -2.74 9.36 -0.16
N HIS A 79 -3.61 9.99 0.64
CA HIS A 79 -4.40 11.13 0.19
C HIS A 79 -3.51 12.36 -0.13
N ARG A 80 -2.47 12.60 0.65
CA ARG A 80 -1.54 13.71 0.38
C ARG A 80 -0.66 13.47 -0.85
N GLU A 81 -0.34 12.21 -1.14
CA GLU A 81 0.52 11.81 -2.25
C GLU A 81 -0.24 11.58 -3.56
N SER A 82 -1.57 11.39 -3.50
CA SER A 82 -2.39 11.12 -4.69
C SER A 82 -2.44 12.33 -5.63
N PRO A 83 -2.57 12.12 -6.95
CA PRO A 83 -2.73 13.20 -7.92
C PRO A 83 -3.96 14.09 -7.64
N ASP A 84 -3.77 15.41 -7.77
CA ASP A 84 -4.82 16.43 -7.59
C ASP A 84 -5.15 17.07 -8.95
N ILE A 85 -5.76 16.29 -9.85
CA ILE A 85 -5.98 16.66 -11.27
C ILE A 85 -7.39 16.32 -11.73
N ALA A 86 -7.91 17.09 -12.70
CA ALA A 86 -9.22 16.85 -13.31
C ALA A 86 -9.20 15.69 -14.33
N ASN A 87 -8.73 14.52 -13.90
CA ASN A 87 -8.72 13.30 -14.68
C ASN A 87 -9.14 12.13 -13.78
N GLU A 88 -10.26 11.50 -14.13
CA GLU A 88 -10.86 10.42 -13.35
C GLU A 88 -9.94 9.20 -13.20
N SER A 89 -9.19 8.86 -14.24
CA SER A 89 -8.32 7.68 -14.22
C SER A 89 -7.03 7.91 -13.43
N ALA A 90 -6.57 9.16 -13.30
CA ALA A 90 -5.23 9.46 -12.77
C ALA A 90 -5.01 8.94 -11.34
N LEU A 91 -6.00 9.08 -10.46
CA LEU A 91 -5.90 8.57 -9.09
C LEU A 91 -5.86 7.03 -9.07
N ILE A 92 -6.69 6.38 -9.89
CA ILE A 92 -6.82 4.92 -9.97
C ILE A 92 -5.54 4.30 -10.53
N GLU A 93 -5.03 4.82 -11.64
CA GLU A 93 -3.76 4.42 -12.25
C GLU A 93 -2.60 4.57 -11.25
N TRP A 94 -2.49 5.72 -10.59
CA TRP A 94 -1.48 5.95 -9.56
C TRP A 94 -1.55 4.96 -8.40
N MET A 95 -2.76 4.59 -7.93
CA MET A 95 -2.92 3.59 -6.87
C MET A 95 -2.51 2.19 -7.31
N ASN A 96 -2.81 1.82 -8.56
CA ASN A 96 -2.42 0.53 -9.13
C ASN A 96 -0.90 0.44 -9.33
N GLU A 97 -0.23 1.57 -9.61
CA GLU A 97 1.23 1.65 -9.70
C GLU A 97 1.95 1.64 -8.34
N GLN A 98 1.23 1.80 -7.23
CA GLN A 98 1.86 1.72 -5.91
C GLN A 98 2.45 0.34 -5.68
N PRO A 99 3.64 0.23 -5.07
CA PRO A 99 4.24 -1.06 -4.83
C PRO A 99 3.35 -1.89 -3.91
N SER A 100 3.15 -3.15 -4.25
CA SER A 100 2.55 -4.12 -3.33
C SER A 100 3.41 -4.24 -2.05
N GLU A 101 2.85 -4.84 -1.01
CA GLU A 101 3.60 -5.11 0.22
C GLU A 101 4.84 -5.99 -0.05
N MET A 102 4.71 -6.95 -0.97
CA MET A 102 5.79 -7.84 -1.39
C MET A 102 6.87 -7.07 -2.17
N GLU A 103 6.49 -6.23 -3.13
CA GLU A 103 7.43 -5.38 -3.87
C GLU A 103 8.15 -4.40 -2.95
N SER A 104 7.46 -3.85 -1.96
CA SER A 104 8.05 -2.99 -0.94
C SER A 104 9.10 -3.74 -0.12
N MET A 105 8.82 -5.01 0.26
CA MET A 105 9.81 -5.87 0.92
C MET A 105 11.00 -6.20 0.01
N LEU A 106 10.76 -6.54 -1.26
CA LEU A 106 11.84 -6.85 -2.21
C LEU A 106 12.77 -5.65 -2.41
N ARG A 107 12.21 -4.44 -2.56
CA ARG A 107 13.00 -3.20 -2.64
C ARG A 107 13.84 -2.98 -1.39
N LEU A 108 13.28 -3.23 -0.22
CA LEU A 108 14.01 -3.13 1.05
C LEU A 108 15.15 -4.17 1.13
N ILE A 109 14.90 -5.42 0.74
CA ILE A 109 15.91 -6.48 0.67
C ILE A 109 17.05 -6.03 -0.25
N GLN A 110 16.73 -5.58 -1.46
CA GLN A 110 17.72 -5.11 -2.43
C GLN A 110 18.53 -3.93 -1.87
N GLN A 111 17.87 -2.91 -1.31
CA GLN A 111 18.53 -1.75 -0.71
C GLN A 111 19.46 -2.12 0.45
N GLU A 112 19.06 -3.08 1.28
CA GLU A 112 19.93 -3.56 2.36
C GLU A 112 21.05 -4.43 1.81
N MET A 113 20.81 -5.29 0.81
CA MET A 113 21.84 -6.08 0.11
C MET A 113 22.88 -5.20 -0.57
N ASP A 114 22.48 -4.10 -1.22
CA ASP A 114 23.38 -3.16 -1.88
C ASP A 114 24.38 -2.55 -0.89
N LYS A 115 24.01 -2.40 0.40
CA LYS A 115 24.93 -1.95 1.46
C LYS A 115 25.99 -2.98 1.79
N TYR A 116 25.75 -4.26 1.53
CA TYR A 116 26.70 -5.35 1.76
C TYR A 116 27.62 -5.61 0.55
N ASN A 117 27.52 -4.84 -0.54
CA ASN A 117 28.10 -5.29 -1.81
C ASN A 117 29.65 -5.31 -1.84
N LYS A 118 30.19 -6.47 -2.20
CA LYS A 118 31.40 -6.65 -3.02
C LYS A 118 31.24 -7.95 -3.79
N GLU A 119 30.99 -7.88 -5.10
CA GLU A 119 31.17 -8.97 -6.09
C GLU A 119 30.96 -10.41 -5.59
N THR A 120 29.87 -10.68 -4.87
CA THR A 120 29.59 -12.05 -4.43
C THR A 120 28.74 -12.72 -5.48
N GLN A 121 29.37 -13.53 -6.34
CA GLN A 121 28.71 -14.66 -7.00
C GLN A 121 28.32 -15.72 -5.94
N MET A 122 27.50 -15.33 -4.97
CA MET A 122 27.04 -16.22 -3.92
C MET A 122 25.76 -16.89 -4.38
N THR A 123 25.83 -18.21 -4.52
CA THR A 123 24.66 -19.05 -4.71
C THR A 123 23.94 -19.19 -3.37
N ILE A 124 22.86 -18.43 -3.17
CA ILE A 124 22.03 -18.54 -1.98
C ILE A 124 20.93 -19.57 -2.22
N ASN A 125 20.75 -20.49 -1.27
CA ASN A 125 19.70 -21.51 -1.34
C ASN A 125 18.33 -20.90 -0.98
N GLU A 126 17.35 -21.01 -1.89
CA GLU A 126 15.99 -20.48 -1.70
C GLU A 126 15.27 -21.07 -0.47
N ILE A 127 15.51 -22.35 -0.16
CA ILE A 127 14.94 -23.01 1.02
C ILE A 127 15.45 -22.34 2.29
N LEU A 128 16.77 -22.12 2.37
CA LEU A 128 17.40 -21.47 3.52
C LEU A 128 16.86 -20.04 3.72
N ILE A 129 16.69 -19.27 2.63
CA ILE A 129 16.09 -17.94 2.69
C ILE A 129 14.69 -18.03 3.31
N LYS A 130 13.83 -18.92 2.78
CA LYS A 130 12.45 -19.08 3.26
C LYS A 130 12.40 -19.46 4.74
N GLU A 131 13.28 -20.36 5.19
CA GLU A 131 13.37 -20.77 6.59
C GLU A 131 13.76 -19.61 7.51
N ILE A 132 14.82 -18.87 7.15
CA ILE A 132 15.30 -17.72 7.95
C ILE A 132 14.23 -16.64 8.05
N PHE A 133 13.62 -16.23 6.93
CA PHE A 133 12.57 -15.23 6.95
C PHE A 133 11.35 -15.72 7.73
N SER A 134 10.92 -16.97 7.54
CA SER A 134 9.78 -17.55 8.27
C SER A 134 10.03 -17.54 9.79
N GLU A 135 11.23 -17.92 10.24
CA GLU A 135 11.60 -17.90 11.65
C GLU A 135 11.54 -16.48 12.23
N LEU A 136 12.09 -15.50 11.52
CA LEU A 136 12.12 -14.10 11.96
C LEU A 136 10.73 -13.47 11.96
N PHE A 137 9.91 -13.74 10.95
CA PHE A 137 8.53 -13.25 10.88
C PHE A 137 7.66 -13.84 12.00
N LYS A 138 7.83 -15.11 12.36
CA LYS A 138 7.12 -15.74 13.51
C LYS A 138 7.43 -15.07 14.85
N LYS A 139 8.58 -14.40 14.97
CA LYS A 139 9.02 -13.67 16.17
C LYS A 139 8.62 -12.20 16.15
N ALA A 140 8.05 -11.71 15.05
CA ALA A 140 7.67 -10.31 14.89
C ALA A 140 6.29 -10.03 15.49
N GLY A 141 6.18 -8.93 16.23
CA GLY A 141 4.88 -8.39 16.64
C GLY A 141 4.19 -7.64 15.49
N ALA A 142 2.86 -7.58 15.55
CA ALA A 142 2.04 -6.79 14.64
C ALA A 142 1.33 -5.66 15.39
N HIS A 143 1.20 -4.51 14.73
CA HIS A 143 0.37 -3.39 15.17
C HIS A 143 -0.89 -3.37 14.30
N GLY A 144 -2.04 -3.78 14.85
CA GLY A 144 -3.30 -3.85 14.08
C GLY A 144 -3.18 -4.80 12.89
N GLY A 145 -2.79 -6.06 13.14
CA GLY A 145 -2.70 -7.08 12.10
C GLY A 145 -1.53 -6.96 11.12
N ARG A 146 -0.79 -5.84 11.09
CA ARG A 146 0.34 -5.63 10.17
C ARG A 146 1.67 -5.41 10.88
N ILE A 147 2.74 -5.87 10.25
CA ILE A 147 4.12 -5.65 10.70
C ILE A 147 4.57 -4.26 10.25
N SER A 148 5.16 -3.49 11.17
CA SER A 148 5.62 -2.12 10.86
C SER A 148 6.78 -2.13 9.86
N ASP A 149 6.94 -1.04 9.09
CA ASP A 149 8.05 -0.92 8.14
C ASP A 149 9.42 -0.96 8.86
N ALA A 150 9.52 -0.41 10.07
CA ALA A 150 10.72 -0.51 10.90
C ALA A 150 11.03 -1.96 11.32
N THR A 151 10.01 -2.74 11.65
CA THR A 151 10.14 -4.17 11.95
C THR A 151 10.56 -4.95 10.72
N LYS A 152 10.01 -4.65 9.53
CA LYS A 152 10.45 -5.27 8.25
C LYS A 152 11.93 -4.99 7.99
N VAL A 153 12.39 -3.75 8.17
CA VAL A 153 13.81 -3.36 8.04
C VAL A 153 14.69 -4.19 8.96
N TYR A 154 14.28 -4.34 10.23
CA TYR A 154 15.01 -5.17 11.19
C TYR A 154 15.09 -6.64 10.73
N ILE A 155 13.95 -7.23 10.33
CA ILE A 155 13.89 -8.62 9.84
C ILE A 155 14.81 -8.81 8.63
N VAL A 156 14.76 -7.92 7.64
CA VAL A 156 15.61 -8.00 6.45
C VAL A 156 17.09 -7.96 6.84
N ARG A 157 17.49 -7.04 7.72
CA ARG A 157 18.89 -6.94 8.17
C ARG A 157 19.36 -8.19 8.89
N GLU A 158 18.55 -8.72 9.80
CA GLU A 158 18.89 -9.94 10.53
C GLU A 158 18.91 -11.18 9.62
N ALA A 159 18.00 -11.25 8.65
CA ALA A 159 18.00 -12.31 7.65
C ALA A 159 19.28 -12.29 6.81
N LEU A 160 19.67 -11.11 6.30
CA LEU A 160 20.90 -10.96 5.53
C LEU A 160 22.14 -11.32 6.36
N LYS A 161 22.24 -10.88 7.63
CA LYS A 161 23.36 -11.29 8.52
C LYS A 161 23.45 -12.80 8.65
N LYS A 162 22.33 -13.49 8.88
CA LYS A 162 22.30 -14.96 8.98
C LYS A 162 22.75 -15.61 7.68
N ILE A 163 22.21 -15.17 6.54
CA ILE A 163 22.56 -15.68 5.20
C ILE A 163 24.05 -15.51 4.93
N PHE A 164 24.60 -14.30 5.13
CA PHE A 164 26.01 -14.03 4.88
C PHE A 164 26.94 -14.77 5.85
N SER A 165 26.55 -14.92 7.12
CA SER A 165 27.37 -15.67 8.08
C SER A 165 27.50 -17.16 7.72
N GLN A 166 26.44 -17.75 7.15
CA GLN A 166 26.39 -19.17 6.78
C GLN A 166 27.03 -19.49 5.43
N ALA A 167 27.27 -18.48 4.58
CA ALA A 167 27.94 -18.68 3.28
C ALA A 167 29.48 -18.61 3.34
N THR A 168 30.04 -18.35 4.52
CA THR A 168 31.50 -18.29 4.77
C THR A 168 32.10 -19.61 5.28
N LEU A 169 31.32 -20.70 5.27
CA LEU A 169 31.73 -22.08 5.58
C LEU A 169 31.63 -22.95 4.32
#